data_AF-A0A8S0FM16-F1
#
_entry.id   AF-A0A8S0FM16-F1
#
_cell.length_a   1.000
_cell.length_b   1.000
_cell.length_c   1.000
_cell.angle_alpha   90.00
_cell.angle_beta   90.00
_cell.angle_gamma   90.00
#
_symmetry.space_group_name_H-M   'P 1'
#
loop_
_entity.id
_entity.type
_entity.pdbx_description
1 polymer ?
#
loop_
_entity_poly.entity_id
_entity_poly.type
_entity_poly.pdbx_seq_one_letter_code
_entity_poly.pdbx_strand_id
1 'polypeptide(L)'
;MAGTSQMLDIQQRDFSPQILQATSIPRRLFPRLVEAGEQIGTLQNSAAAMLGLPVGIPVISAGHDTQFALFGAGAEQNEPVLSSGTWEILMVRSAQVDTSLLSQYAGSTCELDSQAGLYNPGMQWLASGVLEWVRKLFWNIRLKLPGKC
;
A
#
# COMPACT_ATOMS: atom_id res chain seq x y z
N MET A 1 -5.03 3.60 -1.45
CA MET A 1 -5.92 2.57 -0.88
C MET A 1 -6.85 1.93 -1.91
N ALA A 2 -7.44 2.65 -2.87
CA ALA A 2 -8.38 2.02 -3.80
C ALA A 2 -7.75 0.94 -4.71
N GLY A 3 -6.46 1.05 -5.09
CA GLY A 3 -5.80 0.08 -5.99
C GLY A 3 -5.73 -1.34 -5.44
N THR A 4 -5.45 -1.50 -4.14
CA THR A 4 -5.37 -2.81 -3.48
C THR A 4 -6.71 -3.56 -3.42
N SER A 5 -7.83 -2.90 -3.71
CA SER A 5 -9.14 -3.56 -3.87
C SER A 5 -9.23 -4.44 -5.12
N GLN A 6 -8.32 -4.25 -6.08
CA GLN A 6 -8.36 -4.84 -7.42
C GLN A 6 -9.62 -4.47 -8.23
N MET A 7 -10.29 -3.37 -7.86
CA MET A 7 -11.48 -2.86 -8.56
C MET A 7 -11.18 -1.64 -9.43
N LEU A 8 -9.94 -1.15 -9.46
CA LEU A 8 -9.55 0.02 -10.26
C LEU A 8 -9.16 -0.35 -11.69
N ASP A 9 -9.52 0.52 -12.61
CA ASP A 9 -8.80 0.69 -13.86
C ASP A 9 -7.69 1.73 -13.62
N ILE A 10 -6.44 1.27 -13.59
CA ILE A 10 -5.29 2.10 -13.25
C ILE A 10 -4.99 3.16 -14.33
N GLN A 11 -5.34 2.89 -15.58
CA GLN A 11 -5.14 3.83 -16.70
C GLN A 11 -6.17 4.94 -16.66
N GLN A 12 -7.43 4.60 -16.36
CA GLN A 12 -8.50 5.58 -16.16
C GLN A 12 -8.41 6.30 -14.80
N ARG A 13 -7.62 5.76 -13.87
CA ARG A 13 -7.53 6.22 -12.47
C ARG A 13 -8.92 6.38 -11.84
N ASP A 14 -9.81 5.40 -12.08
CA ASP A 14 -11.13 5.27 -11.44
C ASP A 14 -11.52 3.79 -11.31
N PHE A 15 -12.60 3.52 -10.58
CA PHE A 15 -13.15 2.17 -10.47
C PHE A 15 -13.57 1.64 -11.85
N SER A 16 -13.11 0.43 -12.20
CA SER A 16 -13.36 -0.19 -13.50
C SER A 16 -14.86 -0.47 -13.70
N PRO A 17 -15.51 0.12 -14.71
CA PRO A 17 -16.91 -0.17 -15.02
C PRO A 17 -17.16 -1.65 -15.29
N GLN A 18 -16.20 -2.34 -15.92
CA GLN A 18 -16.27 -3.76 -16.24
C GLN A 18 -16.28 -4.62 -14.98
N ILE A 19 -15.40 -4.33 -14.01
CA ILE A 19 -15.34 -5.05 -12.73
C ILE A 19 -16.60 -4.76 -11.91
N LEU A 20 -17.04 -3.50 -11.85
CA LEU A 20 -18.27 -3.11 -11.16
C LEU A 20 -19.50 -3.81 -11.74
N GLN A 21 -19.60 -3.91 -13.07
CA GLN A 21 -20.67 -4.63 -13.74
C GLN A 21 -20.61 -6.13 -13.44
N ALA A 22 -19.44 -6.76 -13.57
CA ALA A 22 -19.26 -8.19 -13.32
C ALA A 22 -19.58 -8.58 -11.87
N THR A 23 -19.30 -7.69 -10.91
CA THR A 23 -19.59 -7.88 -9.48
C THR A 23 -20.98 -7.39 -9.07
N SER A 24 -21.74 -6.75 -9.98
CA SER A 24 -23.03 -6.11 -9.70
C SER A 24 -22.97 -5.04 -8.59
N ILE A 25 -21.81 -4.40 -8.39
CA ILE A 25 -21.61 -3.36 -7.38
C ILE A 25 -21.81 -1.98 -8.03
N PRO A 26 -22.74 -1.14 -7.57
CA PRO A 26 -22.99 0.15 -8.20
C PRO A 26 -21.91 1.19 -7.88
N ARG A 27 -21.44 1.92 -8.92
CA ARG A 27 -20.40 2.98 -8.82
C ARG A 27 -20.68 4.03 -7.74
N ARG A 28 -21.96 4.33 -7.45
CA ARG A 28 -22.38 5.33 -6.45
C ARG A 28 -21.97 5.01 -5.01
N LEU A 29 -21.59 3.76 -4.72
CA LEU A 29 -21.12 3.35 -3.39
C LEU A 29 -19.68 3.77 -3.15
N PHE A 30 -18.93 4.09 -4.20
CA PHE A 30 -17.56 4.52 -4.10
C PHE A 30 -17.46 6.05 -4.19
N PRO A 31 -16.60 6.67 -3.37
CA PRO A 31 -16.36 8.11 -3.50
C PRO A 31 -15.67 8.44 -4.82
N ARG A 32 -15.57 9.73 -5.11
CA ARG A 32 -14.62 10.21 -6.12
C ARG A 32 -13.19 9.90 -5.64
N LEU A 33 -12.32 9.49 -6.55
CA LEU A 33 -10.90 9.36 -6.24
C LEU A 33 -10.24 10.74 -6.15
N VAL A 34 -9.37 10.86 -5.17
CA VAL A 34 -8.54 12.03 -4.87
C VAL A 34 -7.10 11.56 -4.79
N GLU A 35 -6.17 12.43 -5.20
CA GLU A 35 -4.75 12.09 -5.17
C GLU A 35 -4.22 12.18 -3.74
N ALA A 36 -3.16 11.43 -3.46
CA ALA A 36 -2.41 11.61 -2.22
C ALA A 36 -1.84 13.05 -2.17
N GLY A 37 -1.90 13.68 -0.99
CA GLY A 37 -1.50 15.08 -0.81
C GLY A 37 -2.59 16.12 -1.11
N GLU A 38 -3.74 15.73 -1.67
CA GLU A 38 -4.87 16.63 -1.89
C GLU A 38 -5.57 16.98 -0.56
N GLN A 39 -5.92 18.24 -0.35
CA GLN A 39 -6.75 18.63 0.80
C GLN A 39 -8.20 18.21 0.55
N ILE A 40 -8.71 17.26 1.34
CA ILE A 40 -10.07 16.71 1.22
C ILE A 40 -11.09 17.41 2.11
N GLY A 41 -10.64 18.36 2.94
CA GLY A 41 -11.51 19.16 3.78
C GLY A 41 -10.78 19.76 4.97
N THR A 42 -11.53 19.99 6.04
CA THR A 42 -11.01 20.43 7.34
C THR A 42 -11.53 19.53 8.45
N LEU A 43 -10.77 19.47 9.54
CA LEU A 43 -11.11 18.67 10.70
C LEU A 43 -12.46 19.16 11.26
N GLN A 44 -13.42 18.23 11.38
CA GLN A 44 -14.74 18.55 11.93
C GLN A 44 -14.62 19.06 13.36
N ASN A 45 -15.48 20.01 13.74
CA ASN A 45 -15.45 20.61 15.08
C ASN A 45 -15.53 19.57 16.22
N SER A 46 -16.36 18.53 16.05
CA SER A 46 -16.49 17.43 17.02
C SER A 46 -15.21 16.60 17.14
N ALA A 47 -14.55 16.30 16.03
CA ALA A 47 -13.28 15.58 16.02
C ALA A 47 -12.14 16.43 16.60
N ALA A 48 -12.10 17.73 16.28
CA ALA A 48 -11.14 18.68 16.85
C ALA A 48 -11.26 18.75 18.38
N ALA A 49 -12.48 18.86 18.91
CA ALA A 49 -12.74 18.84 20.35
C ALA A 49 -12.30 17.53 21.01
N MET A 50 -12.58 16.38 20.38
CA MET A 50 -12.18 15.06 20.89
C MET A 50 -10.67 14.88 20.94
N LEU A 51 -9.95 15.35 19.92
CA LEU A 51 -8.50 15.20 19.78
C LEU A 51 -7.71 16.30 20.52
N GLY A 52 -8.39 17.33 21.06
CA GLY A 52 -7.74 18.50 21.65
C GLY A 52 -6.98 19.35 20.63
N LEU A 53 -7.42 19.35 19.38
CA LEU A 53 -6.78 20.06 18.28
C LEU A 53 -7.55 21.32 17.87
N PRO A 54 -6.86 22.34 17.30
CA PRO A 54 -7.53 23.50 16.71
C PRO A 54 -8.57 23.15 15.65
N VAL A 55 -9.65 23.93 15.62
CA VAL A 55 -10.66 23.87 14.54
C VAL A 55 -10.05 24.43 13.25
N GLY A 56 -10.46 23.87 12.11
CA GLY A 56 -10.05 24.35 10.79
C GLY A 56 -8.74 23.76 10.26
N ILE A 57 -8.12 22.81 10.99
CA ILE A 57 -6.94 22.08 10.52
C ILE A 57 -7.26 21.39 9.18
N PRO A 58 -6.44 21.60 8.12
CA PRO A 58 -6.59 20.89 6.86
C PRO A 58 -6.50 19.38 7.04
N VAL A 59 -7.40 18.63 6.39
CA VAL A 59 -7.30 17.18 6.28
C VAL A 59 -6.79 16.83 4.89
N ILE A 60 -5.65 16.15 4.84
CA ILE A 60 -4.96 15.79 3.61
C ILE A 60 -5.19 14.30 3.31
N SER A 61 -5.51 13.99 2.06
CA SER A 61 -5.63 12.63 1.56
C SER A 61 -4.31 11.89 1.67
N ALA A 62 -4.37 10.65 2.15
CA ALA A 62 -3.23 9.75 2.25
C ALA A 62 -3.48 8.48 1.44
N GLY A 63 -2.42 7.70 1.26
CA GLY A 63 -2.45 6.45 0.51
C GLY A 63 -2.21 5.23 1.40
N HIS A 64 -1.85 4.13 0.76
CA HIS A 64 -1.37 2.95 1.45
C HIS A 64 0.12 3.15 1.80
N ASP A 65 0.55 2.58 2.93
CA ASP A 65 1.86 2.87 3.55
C ASP A 65 3.05 2.57 2.62
N THR A 66 2.94 1.50 1.84
CA THR A 66 4.02 0.98 0.99
C THR A 66 4.40 1.98 -0.11
N GLN A 67 3.42 2.61 -0.75
CA GLN A 67 3.63 3.64 -1.76
C GLN A 67 4.32 4.88 -1.16
N PHE A 68 3.97 5.23 0.08
CA PHE A 68 4.62 6.31 0.82
C PHE A 68 6.01 5.92 1.32
N ALA A 69 6.28 4.63 1.57
CA ALA A 69 7.60 4.15 1.95
C ALA A 69 8.62 4.36 0.81
N LEU A 70 8.22 4.15 -0.45
CA LEU A 70 9.07 4.44 -1.61
C LEU A 70 9.45 5.93 -1.67
N PHE A 71 8.46 6.81 -1.52
CA PHE A 71 8.69 8.25 -1.48
C PHE A 71 9.56 8.64 -0.28
N GLY A 72 9.25 8.13 0.91
CA GLY A 72 9.98 8.43 2.15
C GLY A 72 11.41 7.90 2.18
N ALA A 73 11.70 6.84 1.42
CA ALA A 73 13.06 6.33 1.22
C ALA A 73 13.91 7.24 0.30
N GLY A 74 13.28 8.24 -0.35
CA GLY A 74 13.95 9.14 -1.28
C GLY A 74 14.13 8.55 -2.67
N ALA A 75 13.40 7.49 -3.02
CA ALA A 75 13.56 6.81 -4.30
C ALA A 75 13.18 7.72 -5.47
N GLU A 76 14.08 7.80 -6.45
CA GLU A 76 13.85 8.52 -7.70
C GLU A 76 12.96 7.71 -8.66
N GLN A 77 12.54 8.35 -9.75
CA GLN A 77 11.81 7.65 -10.80
C GLN A 77 12.71 6.60 -11.46
N ASN A 78 12.17 5.41 -11.69
CA ASN A 78 12.85 4.23 -12.22
C ASN A 78 13.92 3.64 -11.29
N GLU A 79 14.01 4.10 -10.04
CA GLU A 79 14.86 3.51 -9.03
C GLU A 79 14.11 2.38 -8.30
N PRO A 80 14.60 1.12 -8.37
CA PRO A 80 13.98 0.02 -7.65
C PRO A 80 14.29 0.10 -6.16
N VAL A 81 13.26 -0.09 -5.33
CA VAL A 81 13.34 -0.19 -3.88
C VAL A 81 12.94 -1.60 -3.46
N LEU A 82 13.79 -2.26 -2.68
CA LEU A 82 13.47 -3.51 -2.02
C LEU A 82 13.16 -3.23 -0.54
N SER A 83 11.89 -3.36 -0.18
CA SER A 83 11.45 -3.25 1.21
C SER A 83 11.37 -4.64 1.84
N SER A 84 12.30 -4.91 2.76
CA SER A 84 12.43 -6.21 3.43
C SER A 84 11.77 -6.19 4.81
N GLY A 85 10.77 -7.06 5.01
CA GLY A 85 10.13 -7.33 6.29
C GLY A 85 9.54 -8.74 6.32
N THR A 86 8.34 -8.89 6.90
CA THR A 86 7.57 -10.15 6.80
C THR A 86 7.37 -10.57 5.35
N TRP A 87 7.13 -9.57 4.51
CA TRP A 87 7.11 -9.66 3.05
C TRP A 87 8.37 -8.99 2.49
N GLU A 88 8.83 -9.47 1.36
CA GLU A 88 9.78 -8.78 0.49
C GLU A 88 8.98 -8.16 -0.64
N ILE A 89 9.12 -6.85 -0.78
CA ILE A 89 8.35 -6.06 -1.72
C ILE A 89 9.36 -5.26 -2.57
N LEU A 90 9.53 -5.70 -3.82
CA LEU A 90 10.32 -4.99 -4.81
C LEU A 90 9.38 -4.09 -5.62
N MET A 91 9.58 -2.78 -5.56
CA MET A 91 8.76 -1.83 -6.33
C MET A 91 9.64 -0.76 -6.97
N VAL A 92 9.09 -0.09 -7.98
CA VAL A 92 9.72 1.05 -8.64
C VAL A 92 8.70 2.17 -8.82
N ARG A 93 9.14 3.43 -8.76
CA ARG A 93 8.30 4.58 -9.10
C ARG A 93 8.41 4.83 -10.60
N SER A 94 7.33 4.69 -11.37
CA SER A 94 7.37 4.78 -12.83
C SER A 94 6.27 5.69 -13.39
N ALA A 95 6.57 6.47 -14.43
CA ALA A 95 5.57 7.25 -15.14
C ALA A 95 4.69 6.41 -16.09
N GLN A 96 5.10 5.17 -16.38
CA GLN A 96 4.40 4.28 -17.29
C GLN A 96 4.43 2.85 -16.78
N VAL A 97 3.42 2.07 -17.13
CA VAL A 97 3.34 0.66 -16.77
C VAL A 97 2.65 -0.13 -17.88
N ASP A 98 3.24 -1.28 -18.22
CA ASP A 98 2.59 -2.31 -19.03
C ASP A 98 1.97 -3.36 -18.09
N THR A 99 0.68 -3.20 -17.81
CA THR A 99 -0.06 -4.14 -16.95
C THR A 99 -0.26 -5.50 -17.61
N SER A 100 -0.23 -5.56 -18.95
CA SER A 100 -0.35 -6.83 -19.68
C SER A 100 0.90 -7.68 -19.50
N LEU A 101 2.08 -7.05 -19.53
CA LEU A 101 3.34 -7.72 -19.24
C LEU A 101 3.43 -8.13 -17.77
N LEU A 102 3.09 -7.25 -16.83
CA LEU A 102 3.16 -7.54 -15.39
C LEU A 102 2.36 -8.78 -15.03
N SER A 103 1.12 -8.90 -15.55
CA SER A 103 0.23 -10.03 -15.24
C SER A 103 0.79 -11.42 -15.61
N GLN A 104 1.87 -11.49 -16.40
CA GLN A 104 2.57 -12.74 -16.73
C GLN A 104 3.46 -13.25 -15.59
N TYR A 105 3.78 -12.41 -14.61
CA TYR A 105 4.65 -12.75 -13.49
C TYR A 105 3.84 -12.95 -12.21
N ALA A 106 3.99 -14.13 -11.58
CA ALA A 106 3.31 -14.44 -10.33
C ALA A 106 3.79 -13.54 -9.19
N GLY A 107 2.86 -13.01 -8.40
CA GLY A 107 3.16 -12.06 -7.33
C GLY A 107 3.39 -10.62 -7.81
N SER A 108 3.17 -10.34 -9.10
CA SER A 108 3.17 -8.97 -9.61
C SER A 108 1.95 -8.20 -9.15
N THR A 109 2.16 -6.92 -8.87
CA THR A 109 1.10 -5.95 -8.55
C THR A 109 1.44 -4.62 -9.20
N CYS A 110 0.43 -3.78 -9.40
CA CYS A 110 0.66 -2.40 -9.78
C CYS A 110 -0.32 -1.50 -9.03
N GLU A 111 0.22 -0.46 -8.39
CA GLU A 111 -0.53 0.48 -7.58
C GLU A 111 -0.29 1.91 -8.08
N LEU A 112 -1.14 2.85 -7.66
CA LEU A 112 -0.89 4.29 -7.87
C LEU A 112 0.19 4.77 -6.90
N ASP A 113 1.16 5.55 -7.38
CA ASP A 113 2.19 6.15 -6.51
C ASP A 113 1.58 7.20 -5.58
N SER A 114 2.29 7.51 -4.49
CA SER A 114 1.96 8.64 -3.61
C SER A 114 2.04 10.01 -4.32
N GLN A 115 2.75 10.09 -5.44
CA GLN A 115 2.82 11.24 -6.32
C GLN A 115 1.89 11.04 -7.52
N ALA A 116 1.03 12.02 -7.77
CA ALA A 116 0.10 12.02 -8.89
C ALA A 116 0.83 11.80 -10.23
N GLY A 117 0.21 10.99 -11.11
CA GLY A 117 0.74 10.69 -12.43
C GLY A 117 1.81 9.59 -12.49
N LEU A 118 2.25 9.05 -11.34
CA LEU A 118 3.16 7.92 -11.27
C LEU A 118 2.43 6.63 -10.82
N TYR A 119 3.11 5.51 -11.05
CA TYR A 119 2.69 4.15 -10.74
C TYR A 119 3.79 3.43 -9.95
N ASN A 120 3.38 2.44 -9.16
CA ASN A 120 4.26 1.52 -8.46
C ASN A 120 4.03 0.08 -8.94
N PRO A 121 4.56 -0.30 -10.11
CA PRO A 121 4.67 -1.71 -10.45
C PRO A 121 5.68 -2.39 -9.52
N GLY A 122 5.40 -3.63 -9.16
CA GLY A 122 6.27 -4.37 -8.26
C GLY A 122 5.92 -5.83 -8.14
N MET A 123 6.75 -6.53 -7.37
CA MET A 123 6.67 -7.95 -7.08
C MET A 123 6.70 -8.16 -5.57
N GLN A 124 5.93 -9.12 -5.09
CA GLN A 124 5.79 -9.39 -3.66
C GLN A 124 5.92 -10.89 -3.38
N TRP A 125 6.69 -11.24 -2.35
CA TRP A 125 6.84 -12.63 -1.89
C TRP A 125 7.07 -12.70 -0.38
N LEU A 126 6.75 -13.84 0.22
CA LEU A 126 6.95 -14.06 1.65
C LEU A 126 8.45 -14.10 1.97
N ALA A 127 8.86 -13.38 3.01
CA ALA A 127 10.27 -13.22 3.35
C ALA A 127 10.56 -13.66 4.78
N SER A 128 10.71 -12.71 5.73
CA SER A 128 11.07 -13.06 7.11
C SER A 128 10.03 -13.96 7.77
N GLY A 129 8.78 -14.00 7.29
CA GLY A 129 7.78 -14.94 7.79
C GLY A 129 8.24 -16.42 7.72
N VAL A 130 8.97 -16.80 6.66
CA VAL A 130 9.56 -18.16 6.55
C VAL A 130 10.68 -18.33 7.58
N LEU A 131 11.55 -17.33 7.71
CA LEU A 131 12.66 -17.36 8.67
C LEU A 131 12.18 -17.42 10.12
N GLU A 132 11.13 -16.66 10.45
CA GLU A 132 10.48 -16.68 11.76
C GLU A 132 9.82 -18.02 12.04
N TRP A 133 9.18 -18.63 11.05
CA TRP A 133 8.62 -19.96 11.17
C TRP A 133 9.70 -21.02 11.42
N VAL A 134 10.80 -21.01 10.64
CA VAL A 134 11.97 -21.88 10.87
C VAL A 134 12.55 -21.65 12.27
N ARG A 135 12.74 -20.40 12.68
CA ARG A 135 13.23 -20.05 14.03
C ARG A 135 12.32 -20.63 15.11
N LYS A 136 11.00 -20.52 14.96
CA LYS A 136 10.03 -21.09 15.93
C LYS A 136 10.08 -22.61 16.00
N LEU A 137 10.33 -23.29 14.89
CA LEU A 137 10.40 -24.76 14.86
C LEU A 137 11.70 -25.30 15.46
N PHE A 138 12.83 -24.73 15.08
CA PHE A 138 14.14 -25.30 15.36
C PHE A 138 14.92 -24.56 16.45
N TRP A 139 14.48 -23.36 16.83
CA TRP A 139 15.17 -22.48 17.78
C TRP A 139 14.27 -21.98 18.91
N ASN A 140 13.35 -22.83 19.38
CA ASN A 140 12.65 -22.64 20.64
C ASN A 140 13.63 -22.86 21.80
N ILE A 141 14.38 -21.81 22.14
CA ILE A 141 15.19 -21.79 23.35
C ILE A 141 14.24 -21.77 24.56
N ARG A 142 13.76 -22.95 24.97
CA ARG A 142 13.58 -23.23 26.39
C ARG A 142 14.98 -23.47 26.95
N LEU A 143 15.67 -22.39 27.31
CA LEU A 143 16.76 -22.45 28.28
C LEU A 143 16.16 -22.97 29.60
N LYS A 144 16.03 -24.30 29.74
CA LYS A 144 16.13 -24.90 31.06
C LYS A 144 17.60 -24.72 31.44
N LEU A 145 17.90 -23.65 32.17
CA LEU A 145 19.17 -23.53 32.88
C LEU A 145 19.35 -24.83 33.70
N PRO A 146 20.40 -25.62 33.48
CA PRO A 146 20.69 -26.74 34.34
C PRO A 146 21.21 -26.21 35.68
N GLY A 147 20.54 -26.59 36.77
CA GLY A 147 21.10 -26.52 38.12
C GLY A 147 20.78 -25.27 38.93
N LYS A 148 19.66 -25.32 39.67
CA LYS A 148 19.72 -24.92 41.08
C LYS A 148 20.40 -26.07 41.84
N CYS A 149 21.55 -25.79 42.43
CA CYS A 149 22.06 -26.39 43.66
C CYS A 149 22.58 -25.23 44.50
#